data_AF-A0A1R0L3B7-F1
#
_entry.id   AF-A0A1R0L3B7-F1
#
_cell.length_a   1.000
_cell.length_b   1.000
_cell.length_c   1.000
_cell.angle_alpha   90.00
_cell.angle_beta   90.00
_cell.angle_gamma   90.00
#
_symmetry.space_group_name_H-M   'P 1'
#
loop_
_entity.id
_entity.type
_entity.pdbx_description
1 polymer ?
#
loop_
_entity_poly.entity_id
_entity_poly.type
_entity_poly.pdbx_seq_one_letter_code
_entity_poly.pdbx_strand_id
1 'polypeptide(L)'
;MTRLRKHWLWPLVISVLALIAFAGLGLLTRAVLGSRGNRALADTGEFGVWSLLIGASAVLFAFLFAHSVHLTAWRRLAGVALWKPALAYGIFAAILFAFQWKAGSPIGDLKPTTAIGISRTLLALGLIAAAPAVLGLWLNHTRLRRISRVLDGETRARADDVLGELLDCKRANEVCLTVLALIVSTAVIDAGAQRRAFLATGTPKEAFPAESVLLYGALFTAISLLLYVPVFLAWKTRSVRLVDEIYPLPRDARPTEDWLAGRARLTQLLGTDATVGKTVTVAFGILAPLAVSALSVAIPGLK
;
A
#
# COMPACT_ATOMS: atom_id res chain seq x y z
N MET A 1 30.04 -25.29 -9.68
CA MET A 1 29.66 -25.19 -8.24
C MET A 1 29.69 -23.76 -7.66
N THR A 2 30.24 -22.75 -8.34
CA THR A 2 30.38 -21.37 -7.81
C THR A 2 29.13 -20.47 -7.96
N ARG A 3 28.22 -20.72 -8.90
CA ARG A 3 26.98 -19.93 -9.05
C ARG A 3 25.87 -20.26 -8.02
N LEU A 4 25.83 -21.50 -7.52
CA LEU A 4 24.82 -21.94 -6.53
C LEU A 4 25.03 -21.32 -5.14
N ARG A 5 26.28 -21.07 -4.71
CA ARG A 5 26.59 -20.41 -3.42
C ARG A 5 26.20 -18.93 -3.38
N LYS A 6 26.17 -18.25 -4.53
CA LYS A 6 25.91 -16.80 -4.60
C LYS A 6 24.45 -16.43 -4.29
N HIS A 7 23.51 -17.33 -4.57
CA HIS A 7 22.08 -17.11 -4.28
C HIS A 7 21.72 -17.34 -2.80
N TRP A 8 22.48 -18.16 -2.07
CA TRP A 8 22.21 -18.45 -0.65
C TRP A 8 22.72 -17.37 0.32
N LEU A 9 23.79 -16.66 -0.03
CA LEU A 9 24.33 -15.60 0.81
C LEU A 9 23.56 -14.28 0.68
N TRP A 10 22.80 -14.10 -0.40
CA TRP A 10 22.07 -12.86 -0.68
C TRP A 10 21.00 -12.52 0.36
N PRO A 11 20.11 -13.45 0.76
CA PRO A 11 19.18 -13.22 1.85
C PRO A 11 19.89 -12.82 3.15
N LEU A 12 20.99 -13.51 3.50
CA LEU A 12 21.76 -13.24 4.70
C LEU A 12 22.42 -11.85 4.68
N VAL A 13 23.02 -11.46 3.56
CA VAL A 13 23.60 -10.12 3.37
C VAL A 13 22.52 -9.04 3.49
N ILE A 14 21.37 -9.23 2.84
CA ILE A 14 20.25 -8.29 2.93
C ILE A 14 19.74 -8.17 4.38
N SER A 15 19.58 -9.29 5.09
CA SER A 15 19.15 -9.29 6.49
C SER A 15 20.15 -8.58 7.41
N VAL A 16 21.46 -8.80 7.22
CA VAL A 16 22.50 -8.12 8.01
C VAL A 16 22.51 -6.62 7.72
N LEU A 17 22.45 -6.22 6.44
CA LEU A 17 22.39 -4.80 6.07
C LEU A 17 21.12 -4.12 6.60
N ALA A 18 19.98 -4.81 6.54
CA ALA A 18 18.72 -4.33 7.09
C ALA A 18 18.80 -4.16 8.62
N LEU A 19 19.43 -5.10 9.33
CA LEU A 19 19.63 -5.01 10.78
C LEU A 19 20.55 -3.84 11.17
N ILE A 20 21.65 -3.65 10.43
CA ILE A 20 22.57 -2.53 10.65
C ILE A 20 21.86 -1.20 10.38
N ALA A 21 21.11 -1.10 9.29
CA ALA A 21 20.34 0.10 8.96
C ALA A 21 19.27 0.38 10.01
N PHE A 22 18.54 -0.64 10.46
CA PHE A 22 17.55 -0.56 11.54
C PHE A 22 18.17 0.00 12.83
N ALA A 23 19.24 -0.63 13.31
CA ALA A 23 19.92 -0.23 14.54
C ALA A 23 20.52 1.18 14.42
N GLY A 24 21.17 1.48 13.29
CA GLY A 24 21.76 2.78 13.02
C GLY A 24 20.73 3.90 12.96
N LEU A 25 19.59 3.68 12.29
CA LEU A 25 18.51 4.67 12.20
C LEU A 25 17.80 4.87 13.54
N GLY A 26 17.60 3.82 14.33
CA GLY A 26 17.04 3.93 15.68
C GLY A 26 17.95 4.75 16.60
N LEU A 27 19.26 4.48 16.57
CA LEU A 27 20.26 5.26 17.32
C LEU A 27 20.34 6.71 16.84
N LEU A 28 20.32 6.94 15.53
CA LEU A 28 20.31 8.28 14.94
C LEU A 28 19.07 9.06 15.36
N THR A 29 17.89 8.43 15.33
CA THR A 29 16.62 9.04 15.76
C THR A 29 16.71 9.46 17.22
N ARG A 30 17.25 8.59 18.09
CA ARG A 30 17.47 8.90 19.51
C ARG A 30 18.48 10.03 19.71
N ALA A 31 19.56 10.06 18.93
CA ALA A 31 20.55 11.13 18.97
C ALA A 31 19.95 12.49 18.54
N VAL A 32 19.15 12.50 17.47
CA VAL A 32 18.43 13.71 17.00
C VAL A 32 17.40 14.16 18.03
N LEU A 33 16.67 13.22 18.66
CA LEU A 33 15.73 13.54 19.73
C LEU A 33 16.41 14.17 20.93
N GLY A 34 17.55 13.61 21.36
CA GLY A 34 18.33 14.10 22.51
C GLY A 34 19.06 15.42 22.26
N SER A 35 19.08 15.91 21.02
CA SER A 35 19.65 17.22 20.67
C SER A 35 18.84 18.37 21.28
N ARG A 36 19.45 19.57 21.33
CA ARG A 36 18.83 20.82 21.84
C ARG A 36 18.30 20.72 23.28
N GLY A 37 19.02 19.99 24.15
CA GLY A 37 18.70 19.89 25.58
C GLY A 37 17.63 18.85 25.94
N ASN A 38 17.12 18.07 24.98
CA ASN A 38 16.06 17.08 25.21
C ASN A 38 16.59 15.69 25.60
N ARG A 39 17.83 15.57 26.06
CA ARG A 39 18.49 14.27 26.31
C ARG A 39 17.72 13.41 27.32
N ALA A 40 17.24 14.02 28.40
CA ALA A 40 16.43 13.32 29.41
C ALA A 40 15.11 12.77 28.84
N LEU A 41 14.50 13.46 27.86
CA LEU A 41 13.29 13.00 27.17
C LEU A 41 13.59 11.87 26.20
N ALA A 42 14.70 11.99 25.46
CA ALA A 42 15.14 10.95 24.52
C ALA A 42 15.56 9.65 25.23
N ASP A 43 15.92 9.75 26.52
CA ASP A 43 16.33 8.60 27.32
C ASP A 43 15.17 7.84 27.98
N THR A 44 13.93 8.30 27.86
CA THR A 44 12.76 7.54 28.34
C THR A 44 12.56 6.26 27.54
N GLY A 45 11.99 5.25 28.21
CA GLY A 45 11.74 3.94 27.58
C GLY A 45 10.80 4.05 26.38
N GLU A 46 9.79 4.91 26.46
CA GLU A 46 8.79 5.12 25.42
C GLU A 46 9.37 5.79 24.16
N PHE A 47 10.23 6.81 24.33
CA PHE A 47 10.95 7.39 23.19
C PHE A 47 11.99 6.42 22.60
N GLY A 48 12.55 5.54 23.43
CA GLY A 48 13.39 4.42 22.98
C GLY A 48 12.63 3.45 22.06
N VAL A 49 11.46 2.98 22.49
CA VAL A 49 10.59 2.11 21.69
C VAL A 49 10.16 2.80 20.39
N TRP A 50 9.73 4.05 20.48
CA TRP A 50 9.33 4.82 19.29
C TRP A 50 10.50 4.99 18.30
N SER A 51 11.71 5.31 18.77
CA SER A 51 12.90 5.45 17.90
C SER A 51 13.25 4.15 17.19
N LEU A 52 13.13 3.00 17.87
CA LEU A 52 13.31 1.69 17.25
C LEU A 52 12.26 1.45 16.16
N LEU A 53 10.98 1.77 16.43
CA LEU A 53 9.92 1.64 15.43
C LEU A 53 10.18 2.50 14.20
N ILE A 54 10.60 3.77 14.35
CA ILE A 54 11.00 4.62 13.21
C ILE A 54 12.10 3.95 12.37
N GLY A 55 13.12 3.36 13.02
CA GLY A 55 14.17 2.61 12.34
C GLY A 55 13.64 1.41 11.55
N ALA A 56 12.70 0.65 12.13
CA ALA A 56 12.05 -0.48 11.44
C ALA A 56 11.23 0.00 10.24
N SER A 57 10.46 1.06 10.42
CA SER A 57 9.60 1.64 9.39
C SER A 57 10.40 2.13 8.20
N ALA A 58 11.52 2.81 8.42
CA ALA A 58 12.39 3.27 7.33
C ALA A 58 12.98 2.10 6.51
N VAL A 59 13.43 1.03 7.17
CA VAL A 59 13.94 -0.18 6.50
C VAL A 59 12.81 -0.88 5.74
N LEU A 60 11.64 -1.02 6.36
CA LEU A 60 10.47 -1.61 5.73
C LEU A 60 10.05 -0.80 4.49
N PHE A 61 9.99 0.53 4.58
CA PHE A 61 9.65 1.41 3.47
C PHE A 61 10.64 1.29 2.31
N ALA A 62 11.94 1.19 2.59
CA ALA A 62 12.95 0.94 1.56
C ALA A 62 12.73 -0.43 0.88
N PHE A 63 12.42 -1.47 1.66
CA PHE A 63 12.11 -2.79 1.12
C PHE A 63 10.84 -2.77 0.26
N LEU A 64 9.77 -2.13 0.73
CA LEU A 64 8.50 -2.02 -0.01
C LEU A 64 8.65 -1.19 -1.29
N PHE A 65 9.46 -0.14 -1.26
CA PHE A 65 9.81 0.63 -2.46
C PHE A 65 10.55 -0.25 -3.46
N ALA A 66 11.63 -0.92 -3.04
CA ALA A 66 12.40 -1.82 -3.91
C ALA A 66 11.54 -2.99 -4.43
N HIS A 67 10.65 -3.51 -3.60
CA HIS A 67 9.72 -4.56 -3.96
C HIS A 67 8.66 -4.08 -4.94
N SER A 68 8.22 -2.82 -4.92
CA SER A 68 7.17 -2.32 -5.83
C SER A 68 7.72 -1.59 -7.06
N VAL A 69 8.97 -1.14 -7.06
CA VAL A 69 9.56 -0.39 -8.19
C VAL A 69 9.58 -1.19 -9.49
N HIS A 70 9.73 -2.52 -9.41
CA HIS A 70 9.68 -3.36 -10.60
C HIS A 70 8.32 -3.31 -11.30
N LEU A 71 7.22 -3.02 -10.60
CA LEU A 71 5.90 -2.80 -11.19
C LEU A 71 5.89 -1.57 -12.13
N THR A 72 6.75 -0.59 -11.86
CA THR A 72 6.94 0.57 -12.72
C THR A 72 7.91 0.31 -13.87
N ALA A 73 8.76 -0.72 -13.78
CA ALA A 73 9.68 -1.11 -14.87
C ALA A 73 8.93 -1.59 -16.13
N TRP A 74 7.69 -2.06 -15.96
CA TRP A 74 6.75 -2.38 -17.04
C TRP A 74 6.39 -1.16 -17.92
N ARG A 75 6.81 0.04 -17.53
CA ARG A 75 6.75 1.29 -18.32
C ARG A 75 7.22 1.11 -19.77
N ARG A 76 8.31 0.36 -19.99
CA ARG A 76 8.87 0.18 -21.34
C ARG A 76 7.96 -0.66 -22.22
N LEU A 77 7.24 -1.61 -21.63
CA LEU A 77 6.33 -2.51 -22.33
C LEU A 77 4.98 -1.83 -22.62
N ALA A 78 4.50 -0.98 -21.71
CA ALA A 78 3.21 -0.33 -21.86
C ALA A 78 3.24 0.88 -22.82
N GLY A 79 4.37 1.54 -23.04
CA GLY A 79 4.43 2.76 -23.87
C GLY A 79 3.58 3.92 -23.33
N VAL A 80 3.27 3.92 -22.03
CA VAL A 80 2.40 4.90 -21.38
C VAL A 80 3.25 6.00 -20.73
N ALA A 81 2.87 7.26 -20.97
CA ALA A 81 3.49 8.42 -20.35
C ALA A 81 3.15 8.51 -18.85
N LEU A 82 4.09 8.14 -17.99
CA LEU A 82 3.96 8.17 -16.52
C LEU A 82 4.06 9.57 -15.91
N TRP A 83 4.44 10.59 -16.68
CA TRP A 83 4.65 11.92 -16.10
C TRP A 83 3.36 12.53 -15.55
N LYS A 84 2.20 12.29 -16.19
CA LYS A 84 0.90 12.79 -15.71
C LYS A 84 0.51 12.18 -14.36
N PRO A 85 0.46 10.83 -14.18
CA PRO A 85 0.16 10.25 -12.88
C PRO A 85 1.25 10.53 -11.83
N ALA A 86 2.52 10.61 -12.23
CA ALA A 86 3.60 10.99 -11.32
C ALA A 86 3.46 12.44 -10.83
N LEU A 87 3.08 13.37 -11.71
CA LEU A 87 2.81 14.75 -11.36
C LEU A 87 1.58 14.85 -10.44
N ALA A 88 0.49 14.15 -10.78
CA ALA A 88 -0.70 14.10 -9.94
C ALA A 88 -0.38 13.55 -8.54
N TYR A 89 0.41 12.48 -8.47
CA TYR A 89 0.89 11.93 -7.21
C TYR A 89 1.80 12.91 -6.46
N GLY A 90 2.71 13.59 -7.15
CA GLY A 90 3.58 14.61 -6.56
C GLY A 90 2.79 15.78 -5.97
N ILE A 91 1.78 16.27 -6.68
CA ILE A 91 0.86 17.31 -6.20
C ILE A 91 0.10 16.81 -4.97
N PHE A 92 -0.44 15.59 -5.03
CA PHE A 92 -1.14 14.98 -3.91
C PHE A 92 -0.25 14.83 -2.67
N ALA A 93 0.98 14.32 -2.84
CA ALA A 93 1.96 14.21 -1.77
C ALA A 93 2.34 15.58 -1.19
N ALA A 94 2.50 16.59 -2.05
CA ALA A 94 2.76 17.97 -1.62
C ALA A 94 1.59 18.56 -0.83
N ILE A 95 0.33 18.29 -1.22
CA ILE A 95 -0.86 18.74 -0.47
C ILE A 95 -0.90 18.08 0.91
N LEU A 96 -0.70 16.76 1.00
CA LEU A 96 -0.65 16.06 2.29
C LEU A 96 0.47 16.59 3.18
N PHE A 97 1.65 16.85 2.61
CA PHE A 97 2.78 17.41 3.34
C PHE A 97 2.52 18.85 3.80
N ALA A 98 1.91 19.68 2.94
CA ALA A 98 1.53 21.06 3.26
C ALA A 98 0.44 21.10 4.34
N PHE A 99 -0.51 20.18 4.32
CA PHE A 99 -1.55 20.06 5.35
C PHE A 99 -0.94 19.84 6.74
N GLN A 100 0.09 19.01 6.84
CA GLN A 100 0.85 18.79 8.09
C GLN A 100 1.65 20.02 8.58
N TRP A 101 1.88 21.00 7.69
CA TRP A 101 2.63 22.22 7.99
C TRP A 101 1.73 23.41 8.32
N LYS A 102 0.55 23.48 7.68
CA LYS A 102 -0.35 24.65 7.71
C LYS A 102 -1.55 24.47 8.62
N ALA A 103 -2.03 23.24 8.83
CA ALA A 103 -2.99 23.01 9.90
C ALA A 103 -2.25 23.27 11.20
N GLY A 104 -2.68 24.28 11.96
CA GLY A 104 -2.24 24.56 13.34
C GLY A 104 -2.63 23.40 14.25
N SER A 105 -2.03 22.25 13.96
CA SER A 105 -2.24 20.99 14.62
C SER A 105 -1.81 21.21 16.06
N PRO A 106 -2.65 20.88 17.05
CA PRO A 106 -2.27 20.89 18.47
C PRO A 106 -0.97 20.12 18.74
N ILE A 107 -0.60 19.21 17.82
CA ILE A 107 0.61 18.40 17.82
C ILE A 107 1.86 19.21 17.43
N GLY A 108 1.71 20.27 16.64
CA GLY A 108 2.80 21.13 16.12
C GLY A 108 3.55 21.90 17.21
N ASP A 109 2.88 22.17 18.33
CA ASP A 109 3.44 22.89 19.47
C ASP A 109 3.94 21.95 20.58
N LEU A 110 3.85 20.63 20.38
CA LEU A 110 4.31 19.65 21.36
C LEU A 110 5.84 19.62 21.45
N LYS A 111 6.34 19.56 22.68
CA LYS A 111 7.75 19.34 22.95
C LYS A 111 8.02 17.83 23.12
N PRO A 112 9.12 17.30 22.56
CA PRO A 112 10.17 18.01 21.83
C PRO A 112 9.85 18.24 20.35
N THR A 113 10.16 19.42 19.82
CA THR A 113 9.91 19.79 18.41
C THR A 113 10.73 18.97 17.42
N THR A 114 11.83 18.35 17.86
CA THR A 114 12.65 17.43 17.06
C THR A 114 11.87 16.17 16.66
N ALA A 115 10.98 15.68 17.51
CA ALA A 115 10.11 14.54 17.20
C ALA A 115 9.15 14.85 16.05
N ILE A 116 8.67 16.09 15.94
CA ILE A 116 7.80 16.53 14.83
C ILE A 116 8.56 16.47 13.50
N GLY A 117 9.83 16.90 13.49
CA GLY A 117 10.69 16.82 12.31
C GLY A 117 10.92 15.37 11.86
N ILE A 118 11.11 14.46 12.80
CA ILE A 118 11.24 13.02 12.52
C ILE A 118 9.95 12.46 11.92
N SER A 119 8.79 12.73 12.52
CA SER A 119 7.50 12.26 11.99
C SER A 119 7.21 12.79 10.59
N ARG A 120 7.54 14.06 10.29
CA ARG A 120 7.41 14.64 8.94
C ARG A 120 8.33 13.95 7.94
N THR A 121 9.56 13.65 8.34
CA THR A 121 10.52 12.92 7.50
C THR A 121 10.02 11.51 7.23
N LEU A 122 9.51 10.81 8.24
CA LEU A 122 8.95 9.48 8.08
C LEU A 122 7.71 9.49 7.15
N LEU A 123 6.84 10.49 7.27
CA LEU A 123 5.72 10.66 6.33
C LEU A 123 6.22 10.82 4.89
N ALA A 124 7.23 11.65 4.66
CA ALA A 124 7.81 11.83 3.33
C ALA A 124 8.39 10.51 2.79
N LEU A 125 9.10 9.74 3.63
CA LEU A 125 9.60 8.41 3.27
C LEU A 125 8.47 7.43 2.96
N GLY A 126 7.39 7.43 3.74
CA GLY A 126 6.21 6.61 3.49
C GLY A 126 5.52 6.94 2.17
N LEU A 127 5.40 8.22 1.83
CA LEU A 127 4.88 8.66 0.53
C LEU A 127 5.80 8.22 -0.61
N ILE A 128 7.12 8.44 -0.48
CA ILE A 128 8.07 7.97 -1.50
C ILE A 128 7.97 6.44 -1.68
N ALA A 129 7.86 5.68 -0.59
CA ALA A 129 7.73 4.23 -0.62
C ALA A 129 6.41 3.75 -1.24
N ALA A 130 5.32 4.51 -1.06
CA ALA A 130 4.02 4.20 -1.66
C ALA A 130 3.95 4.52 -3.17
N ALA A 131 4.79 5.44 -3.65
CA ALA A 131 4.73 5.94 -5.02
C ALA A 131 4.71 4.83 -6.09
N PRO A 132 5.58 3.80 -6.08
CA PRO A 132 5.56 2.79 -7.12
C PRO A 132 4.30 1.91 -7.11
N ALA A 133 3.72 1.65 -5.93
CA ALA A 133 2.45 0.93 -5.82
C ALA A 133 1.28 1.77 -6.39
N VAL A 134 1.22 3.06 -6.07
CA VAL A 134 0.17 3.96 -6.61
C VAL A 134 0.30 4.09 -8.13
N LEU A 135 1.52 4.26 -8.65
CA LEU A 135 1.77 4.30 -10.09
C LEU A 135 1.48 2.95 -10.74
N GLY A 136 1.75 1.84 -10.06
CA GLY A 136 1.41 0.48 -10.50
C GLY A 136 -0.09 0.29 -10.69
N LEU A 137 -0.92 0.77 -9.74
CA LEU A 137 -2.39 0.75 -9.88
C LEU A 137 -2.85 1.54 -11.12
N TRP A 138 -2.25 2.71 -11.36
CA TRP A 138 -2.56 3.50 -12.55
C TRP A 138 -2.17 2.76 -13.85
N LEU A 139 -0.98 2.18 -13.89
CA LEU A 139 -0.53 1.38 -15.04
C LEU A 139 -1.46 0.20 -15.29
N ASN A 140 -1.85 -0.53 -14.24
CA ASN A 140 -2.83 -1.61 -14.36
C ASN A 140 -4.17 -1.11 -14.91
N HIS A 141 -4.67 0.03 -14.46
CA HIS A 141 -5.88 0.63 -15.02
C HIS A 141 -5.75 0.90 -16.53
N THR A 142 -4.60 1.40 -16.98
CA THR A 142 -4.37 1.61 -18.42
C THR A 142 -4.28 0.30 -19.22
N ARG A 143 -3.73 -0.78 -18.64
CA ARG A 143 -3.73 -2.12 -19.25
C ARG A 143 -5.15 -2.67 -19.37
N LEU A 144 -5.94 -2.58 -18.30
CA LEU A 144 -7.34 -3.01 -18.29
C LEU A 144 -8.19 -2.28 -19.33
N ARG A 145 -7.90 -1.00 -19.61
CA ARG A 145 -8.53 -0.27 -20.72
C ARG A 145 -8.17 -0.84 -22.09
N ARG A 146 -6.93 -1.29 -22.30
CA ARG A 146 -6.53 -1.95 -23.56
C ARG A 146 -7.19 -3.31 -23.72
N ILE A 147 -7.22 -4.11 -22.65
CA ILE A 147 -7.94 -5.39 -22.62
C ILE A 147 -9.41 -5.18 -22.97
N SER A 148 -10.04 -4.12 -22.45
CA SER A 148 -11.40 -3.75 -22.83
C SER A 148 -11.56 -3.60 -24.35
N ARG A 149 -10.67 -2.87 -25.03
CA ARG A 149 -10.73 -2.68 -26.48
C ARG A 149 -10.58 -3.99 -27.26
N VAL A 150 -9.76 -4.91 -26.76
CA VAL A 150 -9.62 -6.25 -27.35
C VAL A 150 -10.91 -7.04 -27.22
N LEU A 151 -11.50 -7.07 -26.01
CA LEU A 151 -12.78 -7.75 -25.75
C LEU A 151 -13.95 -7.10 -26.50
N ASP A 152 -13.88 -5.79 -26.77
CA ASP A 152 -14.84 -5.05 -27.61
C ASP A 152 -14.66 -5.32 -29.12
N GLY A 153 -13.65 -6.11 -29.51
CA GLY A 153 -13.37 -6.45 -30.91
C GLY A 153 -12.65 -5.34 -31.69
N GLU A 154 -12.30 -4.22 -31.05
CA GLU A 154 -11.56 -3.10 -31.67
C GLU A 154 -10.13 -3.49 -32.02
N THR A 155 -9.57 -4.50 -31.35
CA THR A 155 -8.19 -4.97 -31.57
C THR A 155 -8.15 -6.49 -31.49
N ARG A 156 -7.47 -7.13 -32.46
CA ARG A 156 -7.25 -8.58 -32.43
C ARG A 156 -6.10 -8.92 -31.48
N ALA A 157 -6.36 -9.78 -30.50
CA ALA A 157 -5.35 -10.46 -29.71
C ALA A 157 -5.76 -11.92 -29.50
N ARG A 158 -4.82 -12.79 -29.14
CA ARG A 158 -5.14 -14.17 -28.80
C ARG A 158 -5.68 -14.25 -27.37
N ALA A 159 -6.55 -15.24 -27.12
CA ALA A 159 -7.21 -15.38 -25.81
C ALA A 159 -6.23 -15.72 -24.68
N ASP A 160 -5.15 -16.45 -24.98
CA ASP A 160 -4.05 -16.76 -24.06
C ASP A 160 -3.29 -15.48 -23.63
N ASP A 161 -3.04 -14.55 -24.57
CA ASP A 161 -2.43 -13.27 -24.26
C ASP A 161 -3.30 -12.45 -23.29
N VAL A 162 -4.62 -12.38 -23.54
CA VAL A 162 -5.57 -11.65 -22.68
C VAL A 162 -5.64 -12.27 -21.29
N LEU A 163 -5.68 -13.60 -21.20
CA LEU A 163 -5.69 -14.32 -19.92
C LEU A 163 -4.40 -14.04 -19.14
N GLY A 164 -3.24 -14.12 -19.79
CA GLY A 164 -1.94 -13.81 -19.19
C GLY A 164 -1.90 -12.38 -18.64
N GLU A 165 -2.37 -11.41 -19.43
CA GLU A 165 -2.42 -10.01 -18.98
C GLU A 165 -3.35 -9.78 -17.79
N LEU A 166 -4.49 -10.45 -17.72
CA LEU A 166 -5.41 -10.36 -16.57
C LEU A 166 -4.81 -10.97 -15.30
N LEU A 167 -4.08 -12.08 -15.42
CA LEU A 167 -3.36 -12.70 -14.29
C LEU A 167 -2.23 -11.81 -13.79
N ASP A 168 -1.49 -11.17 -14.70
CA ASP A 168 -0.47 -10.19 -14.33
C ASP A 168 -1.08 -8.96 -13.64
N CYS A 169 -2.21 -8.45 -14.15
CA CYS A 169 -2.92 -7.33 -13.52
C CYS A 169 -3.41 -7.69 -12.12
N LYS A 170 -3.92 -8.93 -11.92
CA LYS A 170 -4.31 -9.44 -10.60
C LYS A 170 -3.12 -9.41 -9.64
N ARG A 171 -2.01 -10.05 -10.03
CA ARG A 171 -0.80 -10.12 -9.20
C ARG A 171 -0.27 -8.74 -8.85
N ALA A 172 -0.23 -7.83 -9.82
CA ALA A 172 0.21 -6.46 -9.58
C ALA A 172 -0.74 -5.70 -8.65
N ASN A 173 -2.06 -5.87 -8.78
CA ASN A 173 -3.05 -5.29 -7.86
C ASN A 173 -2.87 -5.80 -6.42
N GLU A 174 -2.64 -7.11 -6.25
CA GLU A 174 -2.40 -7.72 -4.93
C GLU A 174 -1.11 -7.20 -4.28
N VAL A 175 -0.03 -7.07 -5.05
CA VAL A 175 1.23 -6.47 -4.56
C VAL A 175 1.02 -5.02 -4.16
N CYS A 176 0.35 -4.22 -5.00
CA CYS A 176 0.07 -2.82 -4.69
C CYS A 176 -0.76 -2.67 -3.41
N LEU A 177 -1.83 -3.46 -3.27
CA LEU A 177 -2.68 -3.43 -2.07
C LEU A 177 -1.87 -3.81 -0.81
N THR A 178 -1.07 -4.87 -0.90
CA THR A 178 -0.23 -5.33 0.22
C THR A 178 0.77 -4.26 0.64
N VAL A 179 1.45 -3.63 -0.31
CA VAL A 179 2.41 -2.55 -0.05
C VAL A 179 1.72 -1.36 0.64
N LEU A 180 0.58 -0.91 0.12
CA LEU A 180 -0.17 0.20 0.72
C LEU A 180 -0.65 -0.16 2.13
N ALA A 181 -1.23 -1.35 2.32
CA ALA A 181 -1.70 -1.79 3.62
C ALA A 181 -0.58 -1.87 4.67
N LEU A 182 0.61 -2.35 4.29
CA LEU A 182 1.78 -2.39 5.16
C LEU A 182 2.25 -0.97 5.52
N ILE A 183 2.37 -0.07 4.55
CA ILE A 183 2.78 1.33 4.81
C ILE A 183 1.80 2.00 5.79
N VAL A 184 0.50 1.87 5.55
CA VAL A 184 -0.53 2.47 6.41
C VAL A 184 -0.52 1.86 7.81
N SER A 185 -0.43 0.52 7.92
CA SER A 185 -0.37 -0.17 9.21
C SER A 185 0.83 0.27 10.04
N THR A 186 2.01 0.31 9.41
CA THR A 186 3.24 0.78 10.05
C THR A 186 3.12 2.23 10.49
N ALA A 187 2.60 3.12 9.64
CA ALA A 187 2.43 4.53 9.99
C ALA A 187 1.46 4.73 11.19
N VAL A 188 0.40 3.92 11.30
CA VAL A 188 -0.52 3.96 12.46
C VAL A 188 0.15 3.45 13.73
N ILE A 189 0.94 2.37 13.64
CA ILE A 189 1.74 1.85 14.77
C ILE A 189 2.72 2.92 15.26
N ASP A 190 3.42 3.58 14.34
CA ASP A 190 4.37 4.66 14.65
C ASP A 190 3.67 5.85 15.30
N ALA A 191 2.51 6.26 14.80
CA ALA A 191 1.72 7.35 15.39
C ALA A 191 1.20 7.00 16.80
N GLY A 192 0.79 5.74 17.02
CA GLY A 192 0.38 5.26 18.34
C GLY A 192 1.54 5.23 19.34
N ALA A 193 2.71 4.74 18.92
CA ALA A 193 3.92 4.75 19.73
C ALA A 193 4.41 6.17 20.01
N GLN A 194 4.34 7.07 19.02
CA GLN A 194 4.62 8.49 19.18
C GLN A 194 3.72 9.09 20.28
N ARG A 195 2.41 8.87 20.18
CA ARG A 195 1.47 9.34 21.19
C ARG A 195 1.84 8.87 22.60
N ARG A 196 2.16 7.58 22.76
CA ARG A 196 2.60 7.04 24.06
C ARG A 196 3.85 7.75 24.59
N ALA A 197 4.83 8.00 23.72
CA ALA A 197 6.06 8.70 24.08
C ALA A 197 5.80 10.14 24.57
N PHE A 198 4.93 10.89 23.87
CA PHE A 198 4.56 12.24 24.29
C PHE A 198 3.77 12.28 25.61
N LEU A 199 2.87 11.31 25.84
CA LEU A 199 2.14 11.23 27.11
C LEU A 199 3.06 10.92 28.29
N ALA A 200 4.07 10.07 28.09
CA ALA A 200 5.06 9.73 29.11
C ALA A 200 5.89 10.94 29.57
N THR A 201 5.99 11.98 28.75
CA THR A 201 6.71 13.23 29.08
C THR A 201 5.81 14.33 29.63
N GLY A 202 4.58 13.99 30.05
CA GLY A 202 3.65 14.92 30.69
C GLY A 202 2.79 15.73 29.72
N THR A 203 2.74 15.37 28.43
CA THR A 203 1.78 15.97 27.50
C THR A 203 0.36 15.64 27.93
N PRO A 204 -0.55 16.64 28.05
CA PRO A 204 -1.96 16.38 28.36
C PRO A 204 -2.62 15.47 27.31
N LYS A 205 -3.54 14.60 27.73
CA LYS A 205 -4.22 13.66 26.82
C LYS A 205 -5.08 14.39 25.78
N GLU A 206 -5.56 15.57 26.14
CA GLU A 206 -6.39 16.45 25.32
C GLU A 206 -5.57 17.13 24.21
N ALA A 207 -4.27 17.35 24.44
CA ALA A 207 -3.36 17.92 23.46
C ALA A 207 -2.94 16.89 22.39
N PHE A 208 -2.96 15.59 22.73
CA PHE A 208 -2.75 14.50 21.79
C PHE A 208 -3.83 13.41 21.95
N PRO A 209 -5.04 13.64 21.43
CA PRO A 209 -6.15 12.69 21.55
C PRO A 209 -5.87 11.39 20.78
N ALA A 210 -6.43 10.28 21.25
CA ALA A 210 -6.25 8.97 20.60
C ALA A 210 -6.96 8.93 19.23
N GLU A 211 -8.04 9.69 19.12
CA GLU A 211 -8.86 9.92 17.94
C GLU A 211 -8.02 10.46 16.77
N SER A 212 -6.99 11.29 17.04
CA SER A 212 -6.10 11.79 15.99
C SER A 212 -5.30 10.67 15.33
N VAL A 213 -4.86 9.67 16.09
CA VAL A 213 -4.13 8.50 15.56
C VAL A 213 -5.06 7.62 14.71
N LEU A 214 -6.30 7.43 15.18
CA LEU A 214 -7.32 6.67 14.45
C LEU A 214 -7.73 7.38 13.15
N LEU A 215 -7.96 8.70 13.21
CA LEU A 215 -8.31 9.51 12.04
C LEU A 215 -7.19 9.52 11.01
N TYR A 216 -5.93 9.58 11.46
CA TYR A 216 -4.76 9.44 10.60
C TYR A 216 -4.77 8.10 9.85
N GLY A 217 -4.96 6.98 10.57
CA GLY A 217 -5.06 5.66 9.95
C GLY A 217 -6.25 5.51 9.00
N ALA A 218 -7.42 6.01 9.40
CA ALA A 218 -8.64 5.98 8.61
C ALA A 218 -8.49 6.76 7.30
N LEU A 219 -7.89 7.96 7.36
CA LEU A 219 -7.64 8.79 6.18
C LEU A 219 -6.78 8.06 5.14
N PHE A 220 -5.61 7.52 5.55
CA PHE A 220 -4.73 6.82 4.62
C PHE A 220 -5.31 5.50 4.11
N THR A 221 -6.10 4.80 4.94
CA THR A 221 -6.84 3.62 4.51
C THR A 221 -7.87 3.99 3.45
N ALA A 222 -8.68 5.03 3.67
CA ALA A 222 -9.67 5.50 2.73
C ALA A 222 -9.05 5.93 1.38
N ILE A 223 -7.94 6.67 1.42
CA ILE A 223 -7.17 7.03 0.22
C ILE A 223 -6.71 5.78 -0.53
N SER A 224 -6.13 4.81 0.19
CA SER A 224 -5.65 3.56 -0.41
C SER A 224 -6.77 2.78 -1.10
N LEU A 225 -7.94 2.74 -0.47
CA LEU A 225 -9.13 2.09 -1.03
C LEU A 225 -9.68 2.85 -2.25
N LEU A 226 -9.71 4.18 -2.21
CA LEU A 226 -10.15 5.00 -3.33
C LEU A 226 -9.28 4.77 -4.58
N LEU A 227 -7.99 4.51 -4.39
CA LEU A 227 -7.06 4.17 -5.48
C LEU A 227 -7.22 2.72 -5.95
N TYR A 228 -7.39 1.78 -5.01
CA TYR A 228 -7.41 0.34 -5.32
C TYR A 228 -8.74 -0.15 -5.89
N VAL A 229 -9.86 0.21 -5.26
CA VAL A 229 -11.19 -0.36 -5.55
C VAL A 229 -11.59 -0.18 -7.02
N PRO A 230 -11.43 1.00 -7.65
CA PRO A 230 -11.80 1.17 -9.06
C PRO A 230 -11.00 0.25 -10.00
N VAL A 231 -9.71 0.04 -9.72
CA VAL A 231 -8.83 -0.82 -10.53
C VAL A 231 -9.19 -2.29 -10.33
N PHE A 232 -9.50 -2.70 -9.10
CA PHE A 232 -9.98 -4.04 -8.80
C PHE A 232 -11.32 -4.33 -9.48
N LEU A 233 -12.29 -3.43 -9.40
CA LEU A 233 -13.59 -3.60 -10.05
C LEU A 233 -13.45 -3.68 -11.57
N ALA A 234 -12.63 -2.81 -12.17
CA ALA A 234 -12.32 -2.88 -13.59
C ALA A 234 -11.75 -4.25 -13.95
N TRP A 235 -10.75 -4.74 -13.22
CA TRP A 235 -10.16 -6.06 -13.42
C TRP A 235 -11.20 -7.19 -13.31
N LYS A 236 -12.03 -7.16 -12.27
CA LYS A 236 -13.06 -8.17 -12.03
C LYS A 236 -14.07 -8.22 -13.17
N THR A 237 -14.57 -7.07 -13.62
CA THR A 237 -15.51 -6.99 -14.75
C THR A 237 -14.91 -7.58 -16.03
N ARG A 238 -13.64 -7.30 -16.33
CA ARG A 238 -13.00 -7.83 -17.56
C ARG A 238 -12.72 -9.33 -17.45
N SER A 239 -12.39 -9.80 -16.26
CA SER A 239 -12.20 -11.22 -15.99
C SER A 239 -13.50 -12.01 -16.16
N VAL A 240 -14.62 -11.49 -15.62
CA VAL A 240 -15.95 -12.10 -15.82
C VAL A 240 -16.32 -12.11 -17.31
N ARG A 241 -16.10 -11.00 -18.01
CA ARG A 241 -16.36 -10.94 -19.46
C ARG A 241 -15.54 -11.95 -20.26
N LEU A 242 -14.25 -12.11 -19.95
CA LEU A 242 -13.44 -13.15 -20.60
C LEU A 242 -13.99 -14.55 -20.34
N VAL A 243 -14.44 -14.83 -19.11
CA VAL A 243 -15.08 -16.12 -18.77
C VAL A 243 -16.35 -16.32 -19.61
N ASP A 244 -17.16 -15.29 -19.77
CA ASP A 244 -18.40 -15.34 -20.57
C ASP A 244 -18.12 -15.51 -22.06
N GLU A 245 -17.03 -14.96 -22.59
CA GLU A 245 -16.62 -15.13 -23.99
C GLU A 245 -16.05 -16.53 -24.27
N ILE A 246 -15.28 -17.11 -23.33
CA ILE A 246 -14.70 -18.46 -23.48
C ILE A 246 -15.75 -19.55 -23.22
N TYR A 247 -16.60 -19.35 -22.20
CA TYR A 247 -17.67 -20.28 -21.82
C TYR A 247 -19.04 -19.59 -21.92
N PRO A 248 -19.51 -19.30 -23.16
CA PRO A 248 -20.82 -18.69 -23.37
C PRO A 248 -21.94 -19.63 -22.93
N LEU A 249 -23.09 -19.07 -22.54
CA LEU A 249 -24.28 -19.85 -22.23
C LEU A 249 -24.67 -20.73 -23.44
N PRO A 250 -24.84 -22.06 -23.24
CA PRO A 250 -25.33 -22.95 -24.29
C PRO A 250 -26.68 -22.47 -24.84
N ARG A 251 -26.87 -22.58 -26.16
CA ARG A 251 -28.09 -22.08 -26.86
C ARG A 251 -29.37 -22.74 -26.37
N ASP A 252 -29.28 -23.96 -25.86
CA ASP A 252 -30.39 -24.75 -25.30
C ASP A 252 -30.58 -24.53 -23.79
N ALA A 253 -29.81 -23.63 -23.18
CA ALA A 253 -29.80 -23.36 -21.75
C ALA A 253 -29.51 -24.59 -20.87
N ARG A 254 -28.81 -25.60 -21.39
CA ARG A 254 -28.43 -26.81 -20.66
C ARG A 254 -26.90 -26.92 -20.54
N PRO A 255 -26.31 -26.38 -19.45
CA PRO A 255 -24.88 -26.54 -19.18
C PRO A 255 -24.49 -28.01 -19.08
N THR A 256 -23.47 -28.41 -19.84
CA THR A 256 -22.84 -29.73 -19.67
C THR A 256 -21.88 -29.72 -18.49
N GLU A 257 -21.50 -30.90 -18.00
CA GLU A 257 -20.50 -31.02 -16.93
C GLU A 257 -19.14 -30.41 -17.32
N ASP A 258 -18.71 -30.64 -18.57
CA ASP A 258 -17.47 -30.06 -19.10
C ASP A 258 -17.51 -28.52 -19.13
N TRP A 259 -18.65 -27.95 -19.51
CA TRP A 259 -18.85 -26.51 -19.48
C TRP A 259 -18.77 -25.96 -18.05
N LEU A 260 -19.47 -26.60 -17.10
CA LEU A 260 -19.47 -26.19 -15.70
C LEU A 260 -18.07 -26.27 -15.09
N ALA A 261 -17.37 -27.39 -15.31
CA ALA A 261 -16.01 -27.60 -14.80
C ALA A 261 -15.00 -26.65 -15.44
N GLY A 262 -15.09 -26.41 -16.75
CA GLY A 262 -14.24 -25.46 -17.47
C GLY A 262 -14.41 -24.02 -16.96
N ARG A 263 -15.66 -23.58 -16.87
CA ARG A 263 -16.01 -22.25 -16.37
C ARG A 263 -15.60 -22.03 -14.91
N ALA A 264 -15.80 -23.03 -14.05
CA ALA A 264 -15.38 -22.98 -12.65
C ALA A 264 -13.86 -22.88 -12.51
N ARG A 265 -13.10 -23.70 -13.25
CA ARG A 265 -11.62 -23.64 -13.25
C ARG A 265 -11.09 -22.28 -13.67
N LEU A 266 -11.66 -21.69 -14.73
CA LEU A 266 -11.24 -20.37 -15.21
C LEU A 266 -11.59 -19.25 -14.22
N THR A 267 -12.80 -19.28 -13.67
CA THR A 267 -13.27 -18.36 -12.61
C THR A 267 -12.35 -18.44 -11.38
N GLN A 268 -11.98 -19.65 -10.95
CA GLN A 268 -11.07 -19.88 -9.82
C GLN A 268 -9.65 -19.39 -10.12
N LEU A 269 -9.13 -19.67 -11.31
CA LEU A 269 -7.80 -19.23 -11.75
C LEU A 269 -7.70 -17.69 -11.73
N LEU A 270 -8.69 -17.02 -12.31
CA LEU A 270 -8.80 -15.56 -12.25
C LEU A 270 -9.10 -15.10 -10.81
N GLY A 271 -9.76 -15.90 -9.99
CA GLY A 271 -10.14 -15.55 -8.62
C GLY A 271 -11.28 -14.52 -8.57
N THR A 272 -12.17 -14.54 -9.57
CA THR A 272 -13.34 -13.63 -9.64
C THR A 272 -14.35 -13.88 -8.52
N ASP A 273 -14.27 -15.03 -7.85
CA ASP A 273 -15.08 -15.40 -6.68
C ASP A 273 -14.72 -14.58 -5.44
N ALA A 274 -13.55 -13.95 -5.41
CA ALA A 274 -13.18 -13.06 -4.32
C ALA A 274 -14.05 -11.79 -4.33
N THR A 275 -14.59 -11.45 -3.16
CA THR A 275 -15.24 -10.15 -2.94
C THR A 275 -14.18 -9.08 -2.65
N VAL A 276 -14.50 -7.83 -2.97
CA VAL A 276 -13.67 -6.67 -2.61
C VAL A 276 -13.42 -6.68 -1.10
N GLY A 277 -14.48 -6.88 -0.32
CA GLY A 277 -14.42 -6.95 1.14
C GLY A 277 -13.47 -8.02 1.65
N LYS A 278 -13.56 -9.26 1.15
CA LYS A 278 -12.64 -10.33 1.57
C LYS A 278 -11.18 -9.98 1.26
N THR A 279 -10.91 -9.43 0.09
CA THR A 279 -9.55 -9.06 -0.33
C THR A 279 -8.99 -7.91 0.50
N VAL A 280 -9.80 -6.88 0.75
CA VAL A 280 -9.43 -5.73 1.59
C VAL A 280 -9.26 -6.14 3.05
N THR A 281 -10.17 -6.93 3.61
CA THR A 281 -10.08 -7.42 5.00
C THR A 281 -8.86 -8.28 5.19
N VAL A 282 -8.48 -9.10 4.21
CA VAL A 282 -7.22 -9.88 4.28
C VAL A 282 -6.00 -8.94 4.28
N ALA A 283 -5.97 -7.93 3.40
CA ALA A 283 -4.84 -7.02 3.32
C ALA A 283 -4.71 -6.09 4.54
N PHE A 284 -5.83 -5.61 5.06
CA PHE A 284 -5.90 -4.71 6.21
C PHE A 284 -6.25 -5.44 7.50
N GLY A 285 -6.04 -6.76 7.64
CA GLY A 285 -6.57 -7.57 8.76
C GLY A 285 -6.36 -6.99 10.17
N ILE A 286 -5.21 -6.34 10.41
CA ILE A 286 -4.87 -5.67 11.68
C ILE A 286 -5.64 -4.34 11.84
N LEU A 287 -5.93 -3.66 10.73
CA LEU A 287 -6.74 -2.45 10.63
C LEU A 287 -8.18 -2.75 10.18
N ALA A 288 -8.64 -4.01 10.23
CA ALA A 288 -9.91 -4.41 9.64
C ALA A 288 -11.09 -3.57 10.15
N PRO A 289 -11.18 -3.18 11.44
CA PRO A 289 -12.22 -2.25 11.90
C PRO A 289 -12.20 -0.90 11.17
N LEU A 290 -11.01 -0.35 10.89
CA LEU A 290 -10.85 0.91 10.16
C LEU A 290 -11.15 0.75 8.67
N ALA A 291 -10.73 -0.36 8.06
CA ALA A 291 -11.01 -0.64 6.65
C ALA A 291 -12.50 -0.87 6.38
N VAL A 292 -13.19 -1.62 7.25
CA VAL A 292 -14.64 -1.83 7.18
C VAL A 292 -15.39 -0.52 7.39
N SER A 293 -14.98 0.29 8.36
CA SER A 293 -15.57 1.61 8.58
C SER A 293 -15.40 2.53 7.36
N ALA A 294 -14.21 2.61 6.77
CA ALA A 294 -13.96 3.40 5.57
C ALA A 294 -14.76 2.89 4.34
N LEU A 295 -14.85 1.57 4.14
CA LEU A 295 -15.61 0.98 3.04
C LEU A 295 -17.11 1.27 3.15
N SER A 296 -17.68 1.24 4.36
CA SER A 296 -19.10 1.54 4.59
C SER A 296 -19.50 2.97 4.18
N VAL A 297 -18.56 3.92 4.26
CA VAL A 297 -18.76 5.30 3.83
C VAL A 297 -18.58 5.45 2.31
N ALA A 298 -17.63 4.72 1.73
CA ALA A 298 -17.31 4.82 0.30
C ALA A 298 -18.27 4.06 -0.62
N ILE A 299 -18.94 3.00 -0.13
CA ILE A 299 -19.83 2.15 -0.93
C ILE A 299 -21.16 1.95 -0.18
N PRO A 300 -22.20 2.74 -0.50
CA PRO A 300 -23.56 2.47 -0.03
C PRO A 300 -24.03 1.13 -0.61
N GLY A 301 -24.30 0.13 0.23
CA GLY A 301 -24.82 -1.20 -0.19
C GLY A 301 -23.91 -2.40 0.02
N LEU A 302 -22.91 -2.33 0.91
CA LEU A 302 -22.00 -3.44 1.25
C LEU A 302 -22.61 -4.55 2.15
N LYS A 303 -23.94 -4.56 2.33
CA LYS A 303 -24.67 -5.66 3.00
C LYS A 303 -25.17 -6.64 1.96
#